data_AF-A0A8X7PT00-F1
#
_entry.id   AF-A0A8X7PT00-F1
#
_cell.length_a   1.000
_cell.length_b   1.000
_cell.length_c   1.000
_cell.angle_alpha   90.00
_cell.angle_beta   90.00
_cell.angle_gamma   90.00
#
_symmetry.space_group_name_H-M   'P 1'
#
loop_
_entity.id
_entity.type
_entity.pdbx_description
1 polymer ?
#
loop_
_entity_poly.entity_id
_entity_poly.type
_entity_poly.pdbx_seq_one_letter_code
_entity_poly.pdbx_strand_id
1 'polypeptide(L)'
;MAEASFYIGVIGNVISVLVFLSPVETFWKIVKRKSTEEYKSLPYICTLLGSSPWTYYGIVTPGEYLVSTVNGFGALVEIIYVSLFVLYAPRHLKVPNGVGFVFGTMQLILYGIYRNAKPVGSSKGWSDIVADEEKGLTSRVPLLT
;
A
#
# COMPACT_ATOMS: atom_id res chain seq x y z
N MET A 1 -17.78 22.87 1.60
CA MET A 1 -18.69 21.71 1.51
C MET A 1 -17.81 20.48 1.36
N ALA A 2 -18.15 19.33 1.94
CA ALA A 2 -17.33 18.13 1.71
C ALA A 2 -17.51 17.67 0.25
N GLU A 3 -16.40 17.43 -0.43
CA GLU A 3 -16.37 17.02 -1.84
C GLU A 3 -16.96 15.61 -2.01
N ALA A 4 -17.65 15.35 -3.13
CA ALA A 4 -18.30 14.04 -3.38
C ALA A 4 -17.32 12.85 -3.30
N SER A 5 -16.05 13.08 -3.66
CA SER A 5 -14.96 12.12 -3.56
C SER A 5 -14.71 11.64 -2.12
N PHE A 6 -14.89 12.50 -1.11
CA PHE A 6 -14.72 12.12 0.29
C PHE A 6 -15.79 11.11 0.72
N TYR A 7 -17.06 11.35 0.40
CA TYR A 7 -18.16 10.44 0.74
C TYR A 7 -18.03 9.08 0.05
N ILE A 8 -17.69 9.09 -1.24
CA ILE A 8 -17.43 7.87 -2.01
C ILE A 8 -16.24 7.10 -1.38
N GLY A 9 -15.18 7.80 -0.99
CA GLY A 9 -14.02 7.20 -0.33
C GLY A 9 -14.36 6.54 1.00
N VAL A 10 -15.20 7.16 1.83
CA VAL A 10 -15.66 6.59 3.11
C VAL A 10 -16.50 5.33 2.88
N ILE A 11 -17.48 5.37 1.96
CA ILE A 11 -18.32 4.21 1.64
C ILE A 11 -17.46 3.06 1.10
N GLY A 12 -16.52 3.37 0.20
CA GLY A 12 -15.56 2.40 -0.33
C GLY A 12 -14.72 1.76 0.77
N ASN A 13 -14.22 2.55 1.72
CA ASN A 13 -13.46 2.04 2.87
C ASN A 13 -14.27 1.02 3.70
N VAL A 14 -15.55 1.33 3.99
CA VAL A 14 -16.43 0.43 4.74
C VAL A 14 -16.61 -0.90 4.00
N ILE A 15 -16.91 -0.85 2.70
CA ILE A 15 -17.08 -2.06 1.87
C ILE A 15 -15.78 -2.87 1.82
N SER A 16 -14.64 -2.22 1.61
CA SER A 16 -13.34 -2.89 1.54
C SER A 16 -12.98 -3.58 2.86
N VAL A 17 -13.26 -2.97 4.02
CA VAL A 17 -13.05 -3.63 5.32
C VAL A 17 -13.85 -4.94 5.39
N LEU A 18 -15.11 -4.94 4.96
CA LEU A 18 -15.94 -6.15 4.92
C LEU A 18 -15.36 -7.21 3.98
N VAL A 19 -14.84 -6.79 2.81
CA VAL A 19 -14.20 -7.70 1.85
C VAL A 19 -12.93 -8.33 2.44
N PHE A 20 -12.08 -7.56 3.12
CA PHE A 20 -10.89 -8.07 3.80
C PHE A 20 -11.22 -9.05 4.94
N LEU A 21 -12.39 -8.90 5.56
CA LEU A 21 -12.89 -9.82 6.60
C LEU A 21 -13.62 -11.04 6.02
N SER A 22 -13.97 -11.06 4.73
CA SER A 22 -14.65 -12.21 4.11
C SER A 22 -13.94 -13.57 4.30
N PRO A 23 -12.59 -13.67 4.34
CA PRO A 23 -11.91 -14.94 4.54
C PRO A 23 -11.82 -15.40 6.00
N VAL A 24 -12.31 -14.61 6.98
CA VAL A 24 -12.21 -14.93 8.42
C VAL A 24 -12.80 -16.30 8.71
N GLU A 25 -13.93 -16.65 8.11
CA GLU A 25 -14.56 -17.97 8.30
C GLU A 25 -13.68 -19.12 7.81
N THR A 26 -12.97 -18.90 6.70
CA THR A 26 -12.02 -19.88 6.15
C THR A 26 -10.83 -20.07 7.08
N PHE A 27 -10.24 -18.98 7.57
CA PHE A 27 -9.13 -19.07 8.52
C PHE A 27 -9.53 -19.66 9.86
N TRP A 28 -10.75 -19.38 10.34
CA TRP A 28 -11.29 -20.02 11.53
C TRP A 28 -11.35 -21.55 11.39
N LYS A 29 -11.74 -22.05 10.21
CA LYS A 29 -11.71 -23.49 9.90
C LYS A 29 -10.28 -24.03 9.92
N ILE A 30 -9.32 -23.32 9.33
CA ILE A 30 -7.89 -23.71 9.34
C ILE A 30 -7.36 -23.82 10.77
N VAL A 31 -7.66 -22.85 11.63
CA VAL A 31 -7.23 -22.88 13.05
C VAL A 31 -7.87 -24.04 13.81
N LYS A 32 -9.16 -24.30 13.60
CA LYS A 32 -9.87 -25.44 14.23
C LYS A 32 -9.35 -26.79 13.76
N ARG A 33 -9.06 -26.94 12.46
CA ARG A 33 -8.62 -28.19 11.84
C ARG A 33 -7.11 -28.41 11.92
N LYS A 34 -6.36 -27.38 12.34
CA LYS A 34 -4.88 -27.40 12.45
C LYS A 34 -4.19 -27.79 11.13
N SER A 35 -4.85 -27.57 10.01
CA SER A 35 -4.38 -27.93 8.67
C SER A 35 -4.94 -26.93 7.66
N THR A 36 -4.10 -26.51 6.72
CA THR A 36 -4.53 -25.64 5.60
C THR A 36 -5.26 -26.42 4.49
N GLU A 37 -5.50 -27.72 4.66
CA GLU A 37 -6.15 -28.61 3.66
C GLU A 37 -5.64 -28.30 2.23
N GLU A 38 -6.53 -28.02 1.28
CA GLU A 38 -6.21 -27.60 -0.11
C GLU A 38 -6.29 -26.08 -0.33
N TYR A 39 -6.46 -25.29 0.74
CA TYR A 39 -6.51 -23.83 0.63
C TYR A 39 -5.18 -23.29 0.08
N LYS A 40 -5.23 -22.18 -0.67
CA LYS A 40 -4.05 -21.56 -1.28
C LYS A 40 -3.71 -20.25 -0.60
N SER A 41 -2.42 -20.04 -0.32
CA SER A 41 -1.87 -18.82 0.30
C SER A 41 -1.62 -17.67 -0.68
N LEU A 42 -1.47 -17.99 -1.98
CA LEU A 42 -1.15 -17.06 -3.06
C LEU A 42 -2.01 -15.78 -3.08
N PRO A 43 -3.35 -15.84 -2.99
CA PRO A 43 -4.15 -14.61 -3.01
C PRO A 43 -3.77 -13.65 -1.87
N TYR A 44 -3.48 -14.16 -0.67
CA TYR A 44 -3.14 -13.33 0.49
C TYR A 44 -1.76 -12.66 0.34
N ILE A 45 -0.78 -13.40 -0.18
CA ILE A 45 0.56 -12.87 -0.46
C ILE A 45 0.48 -11.80 -1.56
N CYS A 46 -0.27 -12.05 -2.64
CA CYS A 46 -0.44 -11.09 -3.72
C CYS A 46 -1.15 -9.82 -3.24
N THR A 47 -2.20 -9.95 -2.43
CA THR A 47 -2.92 -8.79 -1.86
C THR A 47 -2.04 -7.99 -0.91
N LEU A 48 -1.21 -8.64 -0.09
CA LEU A 48 -0.24 -7.96 0.77
C LEU A 48 0.80 -7.16 -0.04
N LEU A 49 1.34 -7.77 -1.10
CA LEU A 49 2.30 -7.12 -1.99
C LEU A 49 1.64 -5.98 -2.78
N GLY A 50 0.39 -6.16 -3.21
CA GLY A 50 -0.38 -5.13 -3.93
C GLY A 50 -0.78 -3.95 -3.05
N SER A 51 -1.21 -4.20 -1.82
CA SER A 51 -1.62 -3.14 -0.88
C SER A 51 -0.45 -2.29 -0.37
N SER A 52 0.78 -2.82 -0.38
CA SER A 52 1.96 -2.11 0.13
C SER A 52 2.27 -0.82 -0.65
N PRO A 53 2.41 -0.82 -2.00
CA PRO A 53 2.54 0.42 -2.79
C PRO A 53 1.34 1.37 -2.67
N TRP A 54 0.11 0.85 -2.61
CA TRP A 54 -1.08 1.70 -2.47
C TRP A 54 -1.13 2.41 -1.11
N THR A 55 -0.71 1.72 -0.04
CA THR A 55 -0.59 2.31 1.28
C THR A 55 0.42 3.46 1.27
N TYR A 56 1.55 3.28 0.58
CA TYR A 56 2.55 4.33 0.41
C TYR A 56 2.01 5.53 -0.33
N TYR A 57 1.43 5.28 -1.50
CA TYR A 57 0.89 6.29 -2.37
C TYR A 57 -0.08 7.20 -1.61
N GLY A 58 -0.98 6.62 -0.83
CA GLY A 58 -1.94 7.38 -0.02
C GLY A 58 -1.32 8.15 1.16
N ILE A 59 -0.12 7.78 1.63
CA ILE A 59 0.61 8.53 2.68
C ILE A 59 1.34 9.73 2.07
N VAL A 60 1.99 9.54 0.92
CA VAL A 60 2.86 10.57 0.33
C VAL A 60 2.11 11.56 -0.56
N THR A 61 0.93 11.20 -1.04
CA THR A 61 0.10 12.06 -1.89
C THR A 61 -0.90 12.83 -1.02
N PRO A 62 -0.82 14.17 -0.94
CA PRO A 62 -1.79 14.96 -0.18
C PRO A 62 -3.21 14.73 -0.67
N GLY A 63 -4.13 14.45 0.26
CA GLY A 63 -5.56 14.23 -0.06
C GLY A 63 -5.97 12.77 -0.26
N GLU A 64 -5.02 11.83 -0.39
CA GLU A 64 -5.29 10.41 -0.68
C GLU A 64 -5.28 9.51 0.57
N TYR A 65 -5.46 10.08 1.77
CA TYR A 65 -5.37 9.37 3.04
C TYR A 65 -6.37 8.20 3.17
N LEU A 66 -7.56 8.32 2.56
CA LEU A 66 -8.56 7.25 2.55
C LEU A 66 -8.10 6.01 1.79
N VAL A 67 -7.19 6.16 0.82
CA VAL A 67 -6.57 5.03 0.11
C VAL A 67 -5.54 4.35 1.01
N SER A 68 -4.78 5.14 1.79
CA SER A 68 -3.82 4.61 2.76
C SER A 68 -4.49 3.83 3.90
N THR A 69 -5.60 4.33 4.45
CA THR A 69 -6.30 3.68 5.57
C THR A 69 -6.79 2.28 5.22
N VAL A 70 -7.46 2.13 4.07
CA VAL A 70 -8.00 0.85 3.65
C VAL A 70 -6.92 -0.16 3.26
N ASN A 71 -5.89 0.28 2.54
CA ASN A 71 -4.79 -0.59 2.13
C ASN A 71 -3.89 -0.95 3.33
N GLY A 72 -3.68 -0.02 4.27
CA GLY A 72 -2.95 -0.29 5.50
C GLY A 72 -3.68 -1.29 6.39
N PHE A 73 -5.01 -1.15 6.55
CA PHE A 73 -5.84 -2.16 7.22
C PHE A 73 -5.76 -3.51 6.51
N GLY A 74 -5.91 -3.53 5.18
CA GLY A 74 -5.77 -4.73 4.36
C GLY A 74 -4.43 -5.42 4.57
N ALA A 75 -3.32 -4.67 4.53
CA ALA A 75 -1.98 -5.20 4.77
C ALA A 75 -1.85 -5.84 6.16
N LEU A 76 -2.41 -5.22 7.21
CA LEU A 76 -2.40 -5.81 8.56
C LEU A 76 -3.18 -7.13 8.62
N VAL A 77 -4.37 -7.17 8.04
CA VAL A 77 -5.20 -8.38 7.99
C VAL A 77 -4.52 -9.49 7.17
N GLU A 78 -3.94 -9.15 6.03
CA GLU A 78 -3.24 -10.11 5.16
C GLU A 78 -1.96 -10.66 5.83
N ILE A 79 -1.23 -9.86 6.60
CA ILE A 79 -0.10 -10.35 7.42
C ILE A 79 -0.58 -11.42 8.40
N ILE A 80 -1.73 -11.23 9.05
CA ILE A 80 -2.30 -12.21 9.97
C ILE A 80 -2.66 -13.50 9.21
N TYR A 81 -3.33 -13.38 8.08
CA TYR A 81 -3.71 -14.52 7.24
C TYR A 81 -2.50 -15.32 6.74
N VAL A 82 -1.51 -14.65 6.15
CA VAL A 82 -0.27 -15.31 5.69
C VAL A 82 0.45 -15.98 6.86
N SER A 83 0.52 -15.33 8.03
CA SER A 83 1.15 -15.90 9.22
C SER A 83 0.44 -17.18 9.69
N LEU A 84 -0.89 -17.14 9.82
CA LEU A 84 -1.69 -18.32 10.17
C LEU A 84 -1.52 -19.43 9.14
N PHE A 85 -1.47 -19.08 7.86
CA PHE A 85 -1.27 -20.04 6.78
C PHE A 85 0.10 -20.72 6.90
N VAL A 86 1.18 -19.97 7.12
CA VAL A 86 2.54 -20.53 7.28
C VAL A 86 2.63 -21.44 8.50
N LEU A 87 1.98 -21.08 9.61
CA LEU A 87 1.98 -21.88 10.85
C LEU A 87 1.25 -23.21 10.69
N TYR A 88 0.11 -23.23 10.01
CA TYR A 88 -0.73 -24.42 9.84
C TYR A 88 -0.49 -25.19 8.53
N ALA A 89 0.41 -24.71 7.65
CA ALA A 89 0.67 -25.36 6.37
C ALA A 89 1.42 -26.70 6.49
N PRO A 90 1.05 -27.72 5.69
CA PRO A 90 1.78 -28.99 5.60
C PRO A 90 3.15 -28.79 4.94
N ARG A 91 4.13 -29.65 5.27
CA ARG A 91 5.55 -29.51 4.92
C ARG A 91 5.83 -29.26 3.42
N HIS A 92 4.98 -29.76 2.51
CA HIS A 92 5.13 -29.57 1.06
C HIS A 92 4.71 -28.18 0.56
N LEU A 93 3.82 -27.48 1.27
CA LEU A 93 3.43 -26.09 0.95
C LEU A 93 4.28 -25.07 1.69
N LYS A 94 5.09 -25.51 2.67
CA LYS A 94 6.01 -24.61 3.40
C LYS A 94 7.06 -23.97 2.51
N VAL A 95 7.50 -24.63 1.45
CA VAL A 95 8.52 -24.10 0.53
C VAL A 95 7.98 -22.88 -0.25
N PRO A 96 6.88 -22.98 -1.04
CA PRO A 96 6.34 -21.82 -1.73
C PRO A 96 5.83 -20.72 -0.78
N ASN A 97 5.29 -21.09 0.38
CA ASN A 97 4.86 -20.10 1.39
C ASN A 97 6.04 -19.39 2.07
N GLY A 98 7.11 -20.13 2.35
CA GLY A 98 8.35 -19.59 2.90
C GLY A 98 9.03 -18.65 1.92
N VAL A 99 9.06 -19.01 0.63
CA VAL A 99 9.51 -18.11 -0.44
C VAL A 99 8.65 -16.85 -0.45
N GLY A 100 7.33 -16.97 -0.45
CA GLY A 100 6.42 -15.82 -0.36
C GLY A 100 6.66 -14.94 0.88
N PHE A 101 6.95 -15.54 2.03
CA PHE A 101 7.29 -14.81 3.24
C PHE A 101 8.62 -14.05 3.10
N VAL A 102 9.65 -14.65 2.51
CA VAL A 102 10.94 -13.99 2.23
C VAL A 102 10.78 -12.84 1.23
N PHE A 103 10.01 -13.04 0.16
CA PHE A 103 9.69 -11.97 -0.77
C PHE A 103 8.87 -10.86 -0.11
N GLY A 104 7.91 -11.21 0.76
CA GLY A 104 7.12 -10.25 1.54
C GLY A 104 7.96 -9.45 2.54
N THR A 105 8.85 -10.11 3.29
CA THR A 105 9.75 -9.41 4.23
C THR A 105 10.75 -8.55 3.49
N MET A 106 11.31 -9.03 2.37
CA MET A 106 12.18 -8.24 1.51
C MET A 106 11.46 -7.01 0.95
N GLN A 107 10.20 -7.15 0.52
CA GLN A 107 9.36 -6.04 0.08
C GLN A 107 9.13 -5.02 1.19
N LEU A 108 8.81 -5.45 2.41
CA LEU A 108 8.60 -4.56 3.55
C LEU A 108 9.90 -3.86 4.00
N ILE A 109 11.04 -4.52 3.91
CA ILE A 109 12.36 -3.92 4.20
C ILE A 109 12.71 -2.87 3.15
N LEU A 110 12.60 -3.21 1.86
CA LEU A 110 12.80 -2.25 0.77
C LEU A 110 11.86 -1.06 0.90
N TYR A 111 10.60 -1.33 1.22
CA TYR A 111 9.60 -0.32 1.48
C TYR A 111 9.96 0.57 2.68
N GLY A 112 10.45 -0.02 3.77
CA GLY A 112 10.92 0.70 4.94
C GLY A 112 12.13 1.58 4.66
N ILE A 113 13.06 1.12 3.83
CA ILE A 113 14.21 1.92 3.37
C ILE A 113 13.72 3.08 2.50
N TYR A 114 12.82 2.81 1.55
CA TYR A 114 12.24 3.83 0.69
C TYR A 114 11.45 4.89 1.47
N ARG A 115 10.71 4.50 2.52
CA ARG A 115 10.03 5.44 3.45
C ARG A 115 10.99 6.43 4.11
N ASN A 116 12.24 6.00 4.35
CA ASN A 116 13.27 6.80 4.99
C ASN A 116 14.11 7.57 3.97
N ALA A 117 14.00 7.25 2.68
CA ALA A 117 14.54 8.07 1.62
C ALA A 117 13.72 9.36 1.57
N LYS A 118 14.38 10.49 1.86
CA LYS A 118 13.79 11.82 1.67
C LYS A 118 13.26 11.90 0.23
N PRO A 119 12.11 12.56 -0.03
CA PRO A 119 11.72 12.85 -1.39
C PRO A 119 12.88 13.61 -2.03
N VAL A 120 13.44 13.07 -3.12
CA VAL A 120 14.36 13.82 -3.98
C VAL A 120 13.60 15.09 -4.33
N GLY A 121 14.13 16.22 -3.87
CA GLY A 121 13.44 17.50 -3.87
C GLY A 121 13.10 17.96 -5.28
N SER A 122 11.95 17.53 -5.79
CA SER A 122 11.38 18.02 -7.04
C SER A 122 10.85 19.46 -6.90
N SER A 123 10.72 19.96 -5.67
CA SER A 123 10.31 21.34 -5.42
C SER A 123 11.40 22.37 -5.73
N LYS A 124 12.69 22.02 -5.64
CA LYS A 124 13.79 22.97 -5.95
C LYS A 124 13.93 23.21 -7.45
N GLY A 125 13.87 22.14 -8.25
CA GLY A 125 13.98 22.25 -9.71
C GLY A 125 12.90 23.11 -10.34
N TRP A 126 11.63 22.97 -9.92
CA TRP A 126 10.54 23.77 -10.47
C TRP A 126 10.61 25.25 -10.05
N SER A 127 10.96 25.54 -8.79
CA SER A 127 11.16 26.93 -8.36
C SER A 127 12.37 27.58 -9.02
N ASP A 128 13.43 26.82 -9.29
CA ASP A 128 14.64 27.32 -9.96
C ASP A 128 14.36 27.57 -11.46
N ILE A 129 13.58 26.69 -12.11
CA ILE A 129 13.13 26.86 -13.50
C ILE A 129 12.19 28.06 -13.63
N VAL A 130 11.22 28.21 -12.72
CA VAL A 130 10.29 29.35 -12.72
C VAL A 130 11.02 30.65 -12.42
N ALA A 131 12.02 30.64 -11.53
CA ALA A 131 12.85 31.80 -11.25
C ALA A 131 13.76 32.21 -12.43
N ASP A 132 14.22 31.25 -13.25
CA ASP A 132 14.97 31.53 -14.47
C ASP A 132 14.06 32.08 -15.58
N GLU A 133 12.83 31.56 -15.69
CA GLU A 133 11.81 32.04 -16.63
C GLU A 133 11.34 33.47 -16.30
N GLU A 134 11.10 33.79 -15.02
CA GLU A 134 10.71 35.13 -14.56
C GLU A 134 11.83 36.16 -14.80
N LYS A 135 13.10 35.78 -14.61
CA LYS A 135 14.26 36.63 -14.93
C LYS A 135 14.41 36.85 -16.44
N GLY A 136 14.18 35.82 -17.24
CA GLY A 136 14.18 35.93 -18.70
C GLY A 136 13.07 36.82 -19.24
N LEU A 137 11.92 36.85 -18.58
CA LEU A 137 10.78 37.69 -18.97
C LEU A 137 10.98 39.15 -18.53
N THR A 138 11.46 39.39 -17.31
CA THR A 138 11.74 40.74 -16.79
C THR A 138 12.87 41.45 -17.53
N SER A 139 13.84 40.71 -18.08
CA SER A 139 14.90 41.29 -18.94
C SER A 139 14.41 41.67 -20.34
N ARG A 140 13.28 41.11 -20.80
CA ARG A 140 12.71 41.32 -22.14
C ARG A 140 11.59 42.37 -22.18
N VAL A 141 11.05 42.76 -21.03
CA VAL A 141 9.98 43.76 -20.89
C VAL A 141 10.43 45.06 -20.18
N PRO A 142 11.61 45.67 -20.44
CA PRO A 142 11.92 47.00 -19.90
C PRO A 142 11.50 48.17 -20.83
N LEU A 143 10.41 48.06 -21.60
CA LEU A 143 9.98 49.12 -22.55
C LEU A 143 8.49 49.48 -22.55
N LEU A 144 7.73 49.20 -21.49
CA LEU A 144 6.38 49.77 -21.33
C LEU A 144 6.16 50.21 -19.88
N THR A 145 6.80 51.30 -19.48
CA THR A 145 6.35 52.18 -18.40
C THR A 145 6.67 53.61 -18.79
#